data_AF-A0A178M1L2-F1
#
_entry.id   AF-A0A178M1L2-F1
#
_cell.length_a   1.000
_cell.length_b   1.000
_cell.length_c   1.000
_cell.angle_alpha   90.00
_cell.angle_beta   90.00
_cell.angle_gamma   90.00
#
_symmetry.space_group_name_H-M   'P 1'
#
loop_
_entity.id
_entity.type
_entity.pdbx_description
1 polymer ?
#
loop_
_entity_poly.entity_id
_entity_poly.type
_entity_poly.pdbx_seq_one_letter_code
_entity_poly.pdbx_strand_id
1 'polypeptide(L)'
;MTTTWTEADVPRGESGDALHYRDATTLAALIAAGEVSSREVVQAHLARIAEVNPQVNAIVTLRADEALRAADVADTEVASGAELGPLHGVPVTVKDAIDTAGIPTQGGSRLFAGRVPEVDATSVMRFKRAGGIVLAKTNLPEFSAWTETDNVVTGRTNNPWRLDRTPGGSSGGESAAIASGMSPIGIGSDVAISVRGPAAFTGIAALKATHGRIPFTGHLSPMTSAWWHIGPMARTIRDVALGYSLLSGPDGQDGYAVFDNHVEGATERAAGQSIRVGWVSDEAFGPVDPEVTTAVADAAARLADLGCHVERINPAILRNTDALTALMTFLVSQSGPHIKSLSAGREDELSPLGQDIIARPAPTADELNAAHRTRDALRSAFAQHFSRWDVLLCPVTPMTATPHGAQQLVVDGQTVSSLHIMEITSFFNLTGLPALSVPYGFSSEDLPIGVQLVSRWFDEATILRLGALIERKGGLGNRRPPIPA
;
A
#
# COMPACT_ATOMS: atom_id res chain seq x y z
N MET A 1 13.88 -21.31 -2.39
CA MET A 1 13.58 -21.75 -1.01
C MET A 1 12.84 -20.66 -0.25
N THR A 2 11.74 -21.01 0.42
CA THR A 2 11.09 -20.16 1.43
C THR A 2 12.15 -19.73 2.44
N THR A 3 12.41 -18.43 2.55
CA THR A 3 13.13 -17.90 3.70
C THR A 3 12.31 -18.31 4.92
N THR A 4 12.73 -19.36 5.61
CA THR A 4 12.14 -19.77 6.88
C THR A 4 12.51 -18.66 7.86
N TRP A 5 11.63 -17.67 7.95
CA TRP A 5 11.60 -16.70 9.04
C TRP A 5 11.64 -17.50 10.33
N THR A 6 12.70 -17.35 11.13
CA THR A 6 12.66 -17.96 12.46
C THR A 6 11.72 -17.14 13.33
N GLU A 7 11.02 -17.79 14.26
CA GLU A 7 10.10 -17.15 15.21
C GLU A 7 10.75 -16.00 16.02
N ALA A 8 12.09 -15.91 16.04
CA ALA A 8 12.86 -14.87 16.70
C ALA A 8 12.98 -13.57 15.88
N ASP A 9 12.70 -13.62 14.57
CA ASP A 9 12.96 -12.54 13.62
C ASP A 9 11.81 -11.52 13.48
N VAL A 10 10.71 -11.65 14.22
CA VAL A 10 9.66 -10.61 14.31
C VAL A 10 9.07 -10.47 15.73
N PRO A 11 8.82 -9.25 16.26
CA PRO A 11 8.12 -9.07 17.53
C PRO A 11 6.74 -9.73 17.50
N ARG A 12 6.45 -10.55 18.52
CA ARG A 12 5.11 -11.10 18.79
C ARG A 12 4.24 -9.96 19.36
N GLY A 13 2.98 -9.87 18.95
CA GLY A 13 2.02 -8.99 19.65
C GLY A 13 1.92 -9.40 21.12
N GLU A 14 1.85 -8.43 22.02
CA GLU A 14 1.76 -8.67 23.47
C GLU A 14 0.43 -9.37 23.83
N SER A 15 0.46 -10.22 24.87
CA SER A 15 -0.65 -11.10 25.27
C SER A 15 -1.90 -10.39 25.83
N GLY A 16 -1.96 -9.06 25.78
CA GLY A 16 -3.08 -8.23 26.29
C GLY A 16 -3.89 -7.46 25.24
N ASP A 17 -3.47 -7.46 23.96
CA ASP A 17 -4.16 -6.71 22.91
C ASP A 17 -5.48 -7.38 22.50
N ALA A 18 -6.52 -6.56 22.31
CA ALA A 18 -7.82 -6.97 21.77
C ALA A 18 -7.62 -7.67 20.42
N LEU A 19 -8.44 -8.71 20.12
CA LEU A 19 -8.27 -9.54 18.92
C LEU A 19 -8.18 -8.71 17.63
N HIS A 20 -8.97 -7.65 17.50
CA HIS A 20 -8.98 -6.80 16.31
C HIS A 20 -7.71 -5.95 16.11
N TYR A 21 -6.85 -5.84 17.13
CA TYR A 21 -5.53 -5.20 17.03
C TYR A 21 -4.37 -6.17 16.87
N ARG A 22 -4.57 -7.47 17.12
CA ARG A 22 -3.57 -8.48 16.80
C ARG A 22 -3.32 -8.51 15.30
N ASP A 23 -2.07 -8.76 14.95
CA ASP A 23 -1.62 -8.85 13.57
C ASP A 23 -2.10 -10.19 12.95
N ALA A 24 -2.16 -10.27 11.62
CA ALA A 24 -2.74 -11.40 10.89
C ALA A 24 -1.99 -12.71 11.16
N THR A 25 -0.66 -12.66 11.21
CA THR A 25 0.18 -13.83 11.49
C THR A 25 -0.07 -14.39 12.90
N THR A 26 -0.24 -13.51 13.91
CA THR A 26 -0.59 -13.92 15.27
C THR A 26 -1.98 -14.56 15.28
N LEU A 27 -2.96 -13.95 14.62
CA LEU A 27 -4.33 -14.47 14.57
C LEU A 27 -4.39 -15.87 13.94
N ALA A 28 -3.72 -16.08 12.80
CA ALA A 28 -3.65 -17.39 12.15
C ALA A 28 -3.05 -18.46 13.09
N ALA A 29 -1.98 -18.12 13.81
CA ALA A 29 -1.33 -19.05 14.74
C ALA A 29 -2.23 -19.42 15.92
N LEU A 30 -2.94 -18.46 16.50
CA LEU A 30 -3.87 -18.71 17.61
C LEU A 30 -5.07 -19.56 17.17
N ILE A 31 -5.59 -19.33 15.96
CA ILE A 31 -6.66 -20.15 15.37
C ILE A 31 -6.17 -21.57 15.14
N ALA A 32 -4.99 -21.74 14.52
CA ALA A 32 -4.41 -23.05 14.26
C ALA A 32 -4.11 -23.84 15.56
N ALA A 33 -3.76 -23.15 16.64
CA ALA A 33 -3.54 -23.76 17.96
C ALA A 33 -4.84 -24.06 18.72
N GLY A 34 -6.00 -23.59 18.24
CA GLY A 34 -7.28 -23.69 18.94
C GLY A 34 -7.36 -22.82 20.20
N GLU A 35 -6.48 -21.82 20.34
CA GLU A 35 -6.49 -20.88 21.47
C GLU A 35 -7.61 -19.83 21.35
N VAL A 36 -7.99 -19.50 20.11
CA VAL A 36 -9.18 -18.70 19.76
C VAL A 36 -9.81 -19.31 18.53
N SER A 37 -11.12 -19.17 18.36
CA SER A 37 -11.80 -19.56 17.12
C SER A 37 -11.70 -18.48 16.05
N SER A 38 -11.72 -18.88 14.78
CA SER A 38 -11.90 -17.98 13.64
C SER A 38 -13.18 -17.16 13.80
N ARG A 39 -14.26 -17.79 14.31
CA ARG A 39 -15.52 -17.08 14.57
C ARG A 39 -15.35 -15.94 15.55
N GLU A 40 -14.66 -16.14 16.68
CA GLU A 40 -14.38 -15.09 17.66
C GLU A 40 -13.55 -13.95 17.05
N VAL A 41 -12.56 -14.28 16.23
CA VAL A 41 -11.73 -13.29 15.53
C VAL A 41 -12.57 -12.46 14.56
N VAL A 42 -13.37 -13.10 13.70
CA VAL A 42 -14.26 -12.40 12.76
C VAL A 42 -15.28 -11.53 13.50
N GLN A 43 -15.88 -12.04 14.58
CA GLN A 43 -16.80 -11.26 15.41
C GLN A 43 -16.14 -10.02 16.02
N ALA A 44 -14.90 -10.12 16.49
CA ALA A 44 -14.18 -8.98 17.04
C ALA A 44 -13.93 -7.88 15.99
N HIS A 45 -13.59 -8.26 14.75
CA HIS A 45 -13.43 -7.30 13.65
C HIS A 45 -14.77 -6.70 13.19
N LEU A 46 -15.85 -7.50 13.12
CA LEU A 46 -17.19 -7.00 12.82
C LEU A 46 -17.68 -5.99 13.86
N ALA A 47 -17.46 -6.26 15.15
CA ALA A 47 -17.78 -5.31 16.22
C ALA A 47 -16.98 -4.01 16.06
N ARG A 48 -15.68 -4.10 15.74
CA ARG A 48 -14.85 -2.92 15.51
C ARG A 48 -15.30 -2.11 14.29
N ILE A 49 -15.74 -2.78 13.22
CA ILE A 49 -16.33 -2.11 12.04
C ILE A 49 -17.60 -1.36 12.43
N ALA A 50 -18.49 -1.98 13.20
CA ALA A 50 -19.74 -1.34 13.63
C ALA A 50 -19.50 -0.09 14.50
N GLU A 51 -18.48 -0.12 15.35
CA GLU A 51 -18.07 1.00 16.21
C GLU A 51 -17.46 2.15 15.41
N VAL A 52 -16.50 1.85 14.53
CA VAL A 52 -15.63 2.88 13.94
C VAL A 52 -16.06 3.35 12.57
N ASN A 53 -16.54 2.44 11.71
CA ASN A 53 -16.79 2.74 10.31
C ASN A 53 -17.81 3.87 10.08
N PRO A 54 -18.82 4.11 10.94
CA PRO A 54 -19.73 5.25 10.75
C PRO A 54 -19.01 6.62 10.69
N GLN A 55 -17.88 6.77 11.39
CA GLN A 55 -17.10 8.02 11.41
C GLN A 55 -15.98 8.03 10.35
N VAL A 56 -15.41 6.87 10.04
CA VAL A 56 -14.26 6.74 9.14
C VAL A 56 -14.68 6.48 7.70
N ASN A 57 -15.76 5.75 7.47
CA ASN A 57 -16.28 5.34 6.16
C ASN A 57 -15.22 4.65 5.26
N ALA A 58 -14.52 3.66 5.82
CA ALA A 58 -13.47 2.91 5.13
C ALA A 58 -14.01 1.64 4.45
N ILE A 59 -15.00 0.98 5.07
CA ILE A 59 -15.66 -0.22 4.57
C ILE A 59 -16.90 0.17 3.76
N VAL A 60 -16.96 -0.24 2.49
CA VAL A 60 -18.04 0.12 1.56
C VAL A 60 -18.93 -1.05 1.17
N THR A 61 -18.48 -2.28 1.38
CA THR A 61 -19.30 -3.49 1.21
C THR A 61 -18.87 -4.51 2.24
N LEU A 62 -19.73 -4.77 3.22
CA LEU A 62 -19.47 -5.70 4.32
C LEU A 62 -20.12 -7.06 4.02
N ARG A 63 -19.42 -8.16 4.33
CA ARG A 63 -19.88 -9.53 4.13
C ARG A 63 -20.01 -10.28 5.45
N ALA A 64 -20.71 -9.70 6.42
CA ALA A 64 -20.76 -10.19 7.80
C ALA A 64 -21.24 -11.65 7.90
N ASP A 65 -22.38 -11.98 7.29
CA ASP A 65 -22.97 -13.31 7.37
C ASP A 65 -22.14 -14.36 6.61
N GLU A 66 -21.58 -14.01 5.46
CA GLU A 66 -20.65 -14.89 4.74
C GLU A 66 -19.35 -15.11 5.50
N ALA A 67 -18.78 -14.05 6.09
CA ALA A 67 -17.54 -14.12 6.84
C ALA A 67 -17.70 -15.01 8.08
N LEU A 68 -18.82 -14.90 8.79
CA LEU A 68 -19.13 -15.77 9.94
C LEU A 68 -19.30 -17.23 9.52
N ARG A 69 -19.98 -17.51 8.39
CA ARG A 69 -20.10 -18.88 7.87
C ARG A 69 -18.75 -19.45 7.42
N ALA A 70 -17.91 -18.64 6.79
CA ALA A 70 -16.56 -19.05 6.41
C ALA A 70 -15.68 -19.32 7.65
N ALA A 71 -15.88 -18.55 8.72
CA ALA A 71 -15.21 -18.77 10.00
C ALA A 71 -15.63 -20.09 10.66
N ASP A 72 -16.93 -20.40 10.65
CA ASP A 72 -17.44 -21.69 11.17
C ASP A 72 -16.84 -22.90 10.40
N VAL A 73 -16.63 -22.75 9.09
CA VAL A 73 -15.94 -23.76 8.27
C VAL A 73 -14.47 -23.86 8.67
N ALA A 74 -13.78 -22.73 8.80
CA ALA A 74 -12.37 -22.71 9.21
C ALA A 74 -12.15 -23.36 10.58
N ASP A 75 -13.07 -23.15 11.53
CA ASP A 75 -13.04 -23.78 12.86
C ASP A 75 -13.25 -25.30 12.79
N THR A 76 -14.14 -25.75 11.89
CA THR A 76 -14.36 -27.19 11.64
C THR A 76 -13.10 -27.85 11.05
N GLU A 77 -12.40 -27.15 10.15
CA GLU A 77 -11.16 -27.62 9.54
C GLU A 77 -10.04 -27.76 10.57
N VAL A 78 -9.89 -26.78 11.48
CA VAL A 78 -8.98 -26.87 12.63
C VAL A 78 -9.30 -28.09 13.49
N ALA A 79 -10.57 -28.27 13.89
CA ALA A 79 -10.99 -29.39 14.73
C ALA A 79 -10.75 -30.76 14.08
N SER A 80 -10.80 -30.83 12.75
CA SER A 80 -10.56 -32.05 11.98
C SER A 80 -9.08 -32.36 11.72
N GLY A 81 -8.17 -31.43 12.05
CA GLY A 81 -6.75 -31.55 11.76
C GLY A 81 -6.41 -31.42 10.27
N ALA A 82 -7.17 -30.61 9.53
CA ALA A 82 -6.91 -30.33 8.12
C ALA A 82 -5.56 -29.62 7.92
N GLU A 83 -5.04 -29.65 6.69
CA GLU A 83 -3.89 -28.83 6.31
C GLU A 83 -4.32 -27.35 6.24
N LEU A 84 -3.75 -26.51 7.11
CA LEU A 84 -4.16 -25.12 7.26
C LEU A 84 -3.25 -24.18 6.45
N GLY A 85 -3.86 -23.22 5.78
CA GLY A 85 -3.13 -22.19 5.03
C GLY A 85 -2.50 -21.12 5.95
N PRO A 86 -1.54 -20.31 5.45
CA PRO A 86 -0.86 -19.30 6.26
C PRO A 86 -1.75 -18.16 6.82
N LEU A 87 -2.95 -17.97 6.27
CA LEU A 87 -3.95 -17.01 6.72
C LEU A 87 -5.24 -17.70 7.19
N HIS A 88 -5.18 -18.99 7.54
CA HIS A 88 -6.37 -19.79 7.87
C HIS A 88 -7.27 -19.13 8.91
N GLY A 89 -8.52 -18.87 8.52
CA GLY A 89 -9.54 -18.29 9.41
C GLY A 89 -9.36 -16.81 9.72
N VAL A 90 -8.37 -16.13 9.15
CA VAL A 90 -8.10 -14.70 9.40
C VAL A 90 -8.95 -13.83 8.46
N PRO A 91 -9.66 -12.80 8.96
CA PRO A 91 -10.36 -11.85 8.10
C PRO A 91 -9.37 -10.98 7.32
N VAL A 92 -9.67 -10.72 6.05
CA VAL A 92 -8.90 -9.85 5.16
C VAL A 92 -9.82 -8.86 4.45
N THR A 93 -9.29 -7.71 4.05
CA THR A 93 -10.03 -6.70 3.29
C THR A 93 -9.39 -6.42 1.92
N VAL A 94 -10.22 -5.96 0.98
CA VAL A 94 -9.83 -5.79 -0.42
C VAL A 94 -10.33 -4.46 -0.96
N LYS A 95 -9.44 -3.63 -1.51
CA LYS A 95 -9.82 -2.39 -2.21
C LYS A 95 -10.88 -2.64 -3.28
N ASP A 96 -11.89 -1.77 -3.35
CA ASP A 96 -13.06 -2.00 -4.22
C ASP A 96 -12.80 -1.84 -5.74
N ALA A 97 -11.55 -1.58 -6.15
CA ALA A 97 -11.14 -1.67 -7.56
C ALA A 97 -10.57 -3.06 -7.94
N ILE A 98 -10.48 -3.99 -6.98
CA ILE A 98 -9.95 -5.33 -7.19
C ILE A 98 -11.13 -6.30 -7.21
N ASP A 99 -11.26 -7.04 -8.31
CA ASP A 99 -12.37 -7.95 -8.53
C ASP A 99 -12.39 -9.04 -7.47
N THR A 100 -13.57 -9.26 -6.89
CA THR A 100 -13.82 -10.34 -5.95
C THR A 100 -15.11 -11.05 -6.36
N ALA A 101 -15.00 -12.34 -6.66
CA ALA A 101 -16.11 -13.16 -7.14
C ALA A 101 -17.31 -13.08 -6.18
N GLY A 102 -18.47 -12.73 -6.73
CA GLY A 102 -19.72 -12.65 -5.97
C GLY A 102 -19.79 -11.49 -4.96
N ILE A 103 -18.91 -10.49 -5.05
CA ILE A 103 -18.95 -9.28 -4.22
C ILE A 103 -19.00 -8.04 -5.13
N PRO A 104 -19.91 -7.08 -4.89
CA PRO A 104 -19.90 -5.80 -5.59
C PRO A 104 -18.49 -5.20 -5.67
N THR A 105 -18.12 -4.76 -6.88
CA THR A 105 -16.82 -4.14 -7.19
C THR A 105 -17.10 -2.95 -8.10
N GLN A 106 -17.27 -1.78 -7.50
CA GLN A 106 -17.90 -0.61 -8.09
C GLN A 106 -16.91 0.54 -8.35
N GLY A 107 -15.68 0.46 -7.81
CA GLY A 107 -14.60 1.37 -8.16
C GLY A 107 -14.87 2.85 -7.82
N GLY A 108 -15.80 3.11 -6.87
CA GLY A 108 -16.24 4.47 -6.52
C GLY A 108 -16.97 5.22 -7.65
N SER A 109 -17.41 4.54 -8.72
CA SER A 109 -18.08 5.19 -9.86
C SER A 109 -19.49 4.66 -10.05
N ARG A 110 -20.42 5.57 -10.36
CA ARG A 110 -21.79 5.20 -10.76
C ARG A 110 -21.81 4.36 -12.04
N LEU A 111 -20.78 4.47 -12.88
CA LEU A 111 -20.64 3.68 -14.09
C LEU A 111 -20.66 2.17 -13.84
N PHE A 112 -20.19 1.74 -12.66
CA PHE A 112 -20.13 0.35 -12.24
C PHE A 112 -21.15 0.00 -11.15
N ALA A 113 -22.18 0.83 -10.94
CA ALA A 113 -23.24 0.54 -10.00
C ALA A 113 -23.83 -0.86 -10.27
N GLY A 114 -23.84 -1.72 -9.25
CA GLY A 114 -24.33 -3.11 -9.37
C GLY A 114 -23.39 -4.09 -10.07
N ARG A 115 -22.17 -3.71 -10.46
CA ARG A 115 -21.17 -4.64 -11.02
C ARG A 115 -20.71 -5.64 -9.96
N VAL A 116 -20.93 -6.92 -10.23
CA VAL A 116 -20.47 -8.05 -9.40
C VAL A 116 -19.62 -8.97 -10.28
N PRO A 117 -18.30 -9.06 -10.05
CA PRO A 117 -17.44 -9.97 -10.79
C PRO A 117 -17.80 -11.44 -10.54
N GLU A 118 -17.63 -12.28 -11.56
CA GLU A 118 -17.79 -13.73 -11.44
C GLU A 118 -16.49 -14.44 -11.01
N VAL A 119 -15.34 -13.79 -11.26
CA VAL A 119 -14.01 -14.35 -11.02
C VAL A 119 -13.24 -13.43 -10.07
N ASP A 120 -12.47 -14.05 -9.17
CA ASP A 120 -11.55 -13.33 -8.29
C ASP A 120 -10.37 -12.77 -9.09
N ALA A 121 -9.93 -11.57 -8.75
CA ALA A 121 -8.58 -11.12 -9.10
C ALA A 121 -7.54 -12.12 -8.56
N THR A 122 -6.41 -12.24 -9.25
CA THR A 122 -5.35 -13.18 -8.87
C THR A 122 -4.92 -13.00 -7.42
N SER A 123 -4.80 -11.75 -6.96
CA SER A 123 -4.42 -11.40 -5.60
C SER A 123 -5.44 -11.88 -4.56
N VAL A 124 -6.73 -11.73 -4.84
CA VAL A 124 -7.82 -12.15 -3.96
C VAL A 124 -7.90 -13.67 -3.89
N MET A 125 -7.80 -14.34 -5.04
CA MET A 125 -7.75 -15.80 -5.12
C MET A 125 -6.60 -16.37 -4.27
N ARG A 126 -5.41 -15.76 -4.33
CA ARG A 126 -4.24 -16.18 -3.55
C ARG A 126 -4.46 -16.03 -2.04
N PHE A 127 -5.05 -14.93 -1.58
CA PHE A 127 -5.43 -14.77 -0.18
C PHE A 127 -6.47 -15.80 0.28
N LYS A 128 -7.52 -16.04 -0.52
CA LYS A 128 -8.53 -17.08 -0.22
C LYS A 128 -7.92 -18.48 -0.14
N ARG A 129 -7.02 -18.84 -1.08
CA ARG A 129 -6.29 -20.13 -1.06
C ARG A 129 -5.38 -20.29 0.15
N ALA A 130 -4.89 -19.19 0.72
CA ALA A 130 -4.14 -19.19 1.97
C ALA A 130 -5.05 -19.36 3.21
N GLY A 131 -6.37 -19.51 3.04
CA GLY A 131 -7.35 -19.66 4.11
C GLY A 131 -7.91 -18.33 4.63
N GLY A 132 -7.58 -17.20 4.00
CA GLY A 132 -8.09 -15.88 4.38
C GLY A 132 -9.57 -15.69 4.04
N ILE A 133 -10.32 -15.06 4.94
CA ILE A 133 -11.74 -14.80 4.82
C ILE A 133 -11.96 -13.35 4.36
N VAL A 134 -12.48 -13.14 3.15
CA VAL A 134 -12.78 -11.77 2.66
C VAL A 134 -13.93 -11.18 3.47
N LEU A 135 -13.59 -10.26 4.38
CA LEU A 135 -14.52 -9.61 5.29
C LEU A 135 -15.31 -8.49 4.60
N ALA A 136 -14.63 -7.70 3.79
CA ALA A 136 -15.21 -6.50 3.19
C ALA A 136 -14.42 -5.94 2.00
N LYS A 137 -15.09 -5.08 1.22
CA LYS A 137 -14.48 -4.18 0.24
C LYS A 137 -14.22 -2.81 0.87
N THR A 138 -13.09 -2.19 0.52
CA THR A 138 -12.66 -0.89 1.09
C THR A 138 -12.74 0.26 0.10
N ASN A 139 -12.96 1.46 0.63
CA ASN A 139 -13.23 2.67 -0.13
C ASN A 139 -12.01 3.17 -0.92
N LEU A 140 -12.29 3.96 -1.96
CA LEU A 140 -11.34 4.52 -2.91
C LEU A 140 -11.94 5.76 -3.62
N PRO A 141 -11.14 6.64 -4.23
CA PRO A 141 -11.64 7.60 -5.21
C PRO A 141 -12.07 6.92 -6.50
N GLU A 142 -12.92 7.61 -7.27
CA GLU A 142 -13.41 7.14 -8.57
C GLU A 142 -12.25 6.67 -9.47
N PHE A 143 -12.35 5.46 -10.02
CA PHE A 143 -11.32 4.80 -10.85
C PHE A 143 -9.95 4.62 -10.19
N SER A 144 -9.84 4.75 -8.86
CA SER A 144 -8.56 4.87 -8.15
C SER A 144 -7.69 6.05 -8.62
N ALA A 145 -8.29 7.10 -9.20
CA ALA A 145 -7.59 8.14 -9.95
C ALA A 145 -7.25 9.41 -9.15
N TRP A 146 -7.22 9.33 -7.81
CA TRP A 146 -6.88 10.47 -6.95
C TRP A 146 -6.08 10.06 -5.70
N THR A 147 -5.57 11.06 -5.02
CA THR A 147 -4.72 10.96 -3.82
C THR A 147 -5.48 11.17 -2.52
N GLU A 148 -6.78 11.46 -2.58
CA GLU A 148 -7.72 11.36 -1.47
C GLU A 148 -8.73 10.25 -1.72
N THR A 149 -9.36 9.76 -0.66
CA THR A 149 -10.41 8.74 -0.76
C THR A 149 -11.77 9.39 -0.61
N ASP A 150 -12.34 9.82 -1.73
CA ASP A 150 -13.68 10.41 -1.83
C ASP A 150 -14.31 10.07 -3.18
N ASN A 151 -15.60 9.74 -3.16
CA ASN A 151 -16.35 9.42 -4.37
C ASN A 151 -17.87 9.61 -4.17
N VAL A 152 -18.60 9.65 -5.28
CA VAL A 152 -20.04 9.95 -5.31
C VAL A 152 -20.95 8.76 -4.98
N VAL A 153 -20.41 7.56 -4.79
CA VAL A 153 -21.16 6.33 -4.52
C VAL A 153 -21.24 6.07 -3.02
N THR A 154 -20.10 6.10 -2.33
CA THR A 154 -19.97 5.76 -0.91
C THR A 154 -19.53 6.94 -0.05
N GLY A 155 -19.16 8.07 -0.66
CA GLY A 155 -18.69 9.24 0.03
C GLY A 155 -17.24 9.14 0.50
N ARG A 156 -16.85 10.13 1.30
CA ARG A 156 -15.48 10.34 1.75
C ARG A 156 -15.07 9.41 2.89
N THR A 157 -13.84 8.90 2.85
CA THR A 157 -13.18 8.27 4.00
C THR A 157 -12.36 9.31 4.76
N ASN A 158 -12.45 9.31 6.09
CA ASN A 158 -11.68 10.19 6.96
C ASN A 158 -10.47 9.46 7.56
N ASN A 159 -9.42 10.18 7.95
CA ASN A 159 -8.26 9.59 8.63
C ASN A 159 -8.61 9.22 10.08
N PRO A 160 -8.38 7.98 10.53
CA PRO A 160 -8.74 7.56 11.88
C PRO A 160 -7.95 8.29 12.97
N TRP A 161 -6.77 8.87 12.67
CA TRP A 161 -6.02 9.68 13.64
C TRP A 161 -6.65 11.05 13.86
N ARG A 162 -7.26 11.61 12.80
CA ARG A 162 -7.91 12.92 12.79
C ARG A 162 -8.97 12.97 11.69
N LEU A 163 -10.25 13.03 12.08
CA LEU A 163 -11.37 12.92 11.13
C LEU A 163 -11.51 14.12 10.17
N ASP A 164 -10.78 15.22 10.40
CA ASP A 164 -10.70 16.37 9.50
C ASP A 164 -9.53 16.29 8.49
N ARG A 165 -8.82 15.16 8.45
CA ARG A 165 -7.70 14.89 7.55
C ARG A 165 -8.00 13.72 6.62
N THR A 166 -7.36 13.73 5.45
CA THR A 166 -7.44 12.61 4.50
C THR A 166 -6.62 11.40 4.99
N PRO A 167 -7.11 10.16 4.80
CA PRO A 167 -6.29 8.96 4.95
C PRO A 167 -5.36 8.76 3.73
N GLY A 168 -5.38 9.68 2.77
CA GLY A 168 -4.70 9.55 1.49
C GLY A 168 -5.54 8.73 0.50
N GLY A 169 -4.95 8.41 -0.65
CA GLY A 169 -5.59 7.71 -1.73
C GLY A 169 -4.60 7.14 -2.74
N SER A 170 -5.03 6.22 -3.60
CA SER A 170 -6.41 5.75 -3.73
C SER A 170 -6.79 4.57 -2.83
N SER A 171 -5.87 3.96 -2.09
CA SER A 171 -6.18 2.86 -1.14
C SER A 171 -6.38 3.38 0.29
N GLY A 172 -6.96 4.58 0.45
CA GLY A 172 -7.15 5.19 1.78
C GLY A 172 -8.19 4.48 2.64
N GLY A 173 -9.24 3.90 2.04
CA GLY A 173 -10.18 3.03 2.75
C GLY A 173 -9.48 1.81 3.35
N GLU A 174 -8.64 1.14 2.57
CA GLU A 174 -7.84 0.00 3.03
C GLU A 174 -6.93 0.41 4.20
N SER A 175 -6.22 1.53 4.03
CA SER A 175 -5.29 2.04 5.05
C SER A 175 -5.99 2.42 6.35
N ALA A 176 -7.11 3.14 6.26
CA ALA A 176 -7.91 3.54 7.41
C ALA A 176 -8.55 2.34 8.12
N ALA A 177 -9.00 1.32 7.38
CA ALA A 177 -9.53 0.08 7.93
C ALA A 177 -8.48 -0.65 8.77
N ILE A 178 -7.26 -0.78 8.25
CA ILE A 178 -6.17 -1.46 8.94
C ILE A 178 -5.68 -0.66 10.15
N ALA A 179 -5.51 0.66 10.01
CA ALA A 179 -5.03 1.52 11.10
C ALA A 179 -5.98 1.54 12.30
N SER A 180 -7.29 1.48 12.05
CA SER A 180 -8.33 1.50 13.09
C SER A 180 -8.68 0.14 13.68
N GLY A 181 -8.05 -0.95 13.22
CA GLY A 181 -8.30 -2.30 13.71
C GLY A 181 -9.50 -3.00 13.06
N MET A 182 -10.15 -2.38 12.06
CA MET A 182 -11.24 -3.05 11.32
C MET A 182 -10.75 -4.25 10.51
N SER A 183 -9.48 -4.25 10.10
CA SER A 183 -8.84 -5.35 9.38
C SER A 183 -7.40 -5.56 9.86
N PRO A 184 -6.87 -6.79 9.91
CA PRO A 184 -5.46 -7.03 10.23
C PRO A 184 -4.54 -6.89 9.01
N ILE A 185 -5.03 -7.23 7.81
CA ILE A 185 -4.29 -7.21 6.55
C ILE A 185 -5.25 -7.00 5.37
N GLY A 186 -4.78 -6.34 4.31
CA GLY A 186 -5.56 -6.19 3.10
C GLY A 186 -4.76 -5.94 1.83
N ILE A 187 -5.49 -5.77 0.74
CA ILE A 187 -4.92 -5.63 -0.61
C ILE A 187 -5.30 -4.26 -1.18
N GLY A 188 -4.27 -3.48 -1.53
CA GLY A 188 -4.41 -2.20 -2.24
C GLY A 188 -3.80 -2.23 -3.65
N SER A 189 -3.84 -1.08 -4.32
CA SER A 189 -3.15 -0.86 -5.60
C SER A 189 -2.40 0.46 -5.63
N ASP A 190 -1.29 0.52 -6.36
CA ASP A 190 -0.36 1.67 -6.41
C ASP A 190 0.13 1.96 -7.83
N VAL A 191 -0.22 3.13 -8.34
CA VAL A 191 0.31 3.69 -9.58
C VAL A 191 1.30 4.83 -9.40
N ALA A 192 1.22 5.50 -8.27
CA ALA A 192 1.97 6.71 -8.04
C ALA A 192 2.24 6.94 -6.57
N ILE A 193 1.26 6.63 -5.73
CA ILE A 193 1.35 6.78 -4.26
C ILE A 193 0.46 5.77 -3.52
N SER A 194 -0.42 5.07 -4.22
CA SER A 194 -1.72 4.70 -3.68
C SER A 194 -1.77 3.55 -2.66
N VAL A 195 -0.66 2.85 -2.38
CA VAL A 195 -0.56 2.05 -1.13
C VAL A 195 0.35 2.72 -0.12
N ARG A 196 1.44 3.36 -0.56
CA ARG A 196 2.47 3.92 0.34
C ARG A 196 2.04 5.22 1.00
N GLY A 197 1.47 6.17 0.27
CA GLY A 197 1.00 7.43 0.84
C GLY A 197 -0.10 7.24 1.87
N PRO A 198 -1.17 6.45 1.57
CA PRO A 198 -2.14 6.11 2.60
C PRO A 198 -1.51 5.45 3.83
N ALA A 199 -0.59 4.50 3.61
CA ALA A 199 0.11 3.83 4.69
C ALA A 199 0.89 4.81 5.58
N ALA A 200 1.60 5.77 4.98
CA ALA A 200 2.27 6.84 5.71
C ALA A 200 1.28 7.73 6.48
N PHE A 201 0.17 8.13 5.86
CA PHE A 201 -0.83 9.04 6.46
C PHE A 201 -1.62 8.40 7.61
N THR A 202 -1.83 7.09 7.59
CA THR A 202 -2.55 6.38 8.65
C THR A 202 -1.63 5.59 9.57
N GLY A 203 -0.32 5.62 9.34
CA GLY A 203 0.68 4.96 10.19
C GLY A 203 0.66 3.44 10.12
N ILE A 204 0.54 2.87 8.92
CA ILE A 204 0.65 1.41 8.71
C ILE A 204 1.79 1.10 7.74
N ALA A 205 2.09 -0.18 7.55
CA ALA A 205 3.06 -0.64 6.58
C ALA A 205 2.39 -1.01 5.25
N ALA A 206 3.09 -0.79 4.15
CA ALA A 206 2.66 -1.22 2.82
C ALA A 206 3.85 -1.42 1.89
N LEU A 207 3.76 -2.45 1.04
CA LEU A 207 4.76 -2.73 0.03
C LEU A 207 4.21 -2.47 -1.37
N LYS A 208 4.89 -1.59 -2.11
CA LYS A 208 4.82 -1.55 -3.57
C LYS A 208 6.00 -2.37 -4.10
N ALA A 209 5.76 -3.64 -4.45
CA ALA A 209 6.81 -4.53 -4.94
C ALA A 209 7.41 -4.03 -6.28
N THR A 210 8.44 -4.72 -6.76
CA THR A 210 8.94 -4.53 -8.12
C THR A 210 7.78 -4.71 -9.10
N HIS A 211 7.72 -3.84 -10.12
CA HIS A 211 6.71 -3.99 -11.17
C HIS A 211 6.80 -5.39 -11.82
N GLY A 212 5.66 -6.06 -11.98
CA GLY A 212 5.61 -7.44 -12.45
C GLY A 212 5.90 -8.52 -11.40
N ARG A 213 6.08 -8.16 -10.12
CA ARG A 213 6.24 -9.18 -9.06
C ARG A 213 4.91 -9.77 -8.60
N ILE A 214 3.89 -8.91 -8.50
CA ILE A 214 2.51 -9.29 -8.15
C ILE A 214 1.64 -8.99 -9.38
N PRO A 215 0.89 -9.97 -9.92
CA PRO A 215 0.00 -9.78 -11.04
C PRO A 215 -1.07 -8.73 -10.79
N PHE A 216 -1.38 -7.93 -11.81
CA PHE A 216 -2.43 -6.91 -11.82
C PHE A 216 -3.77 -7.43 -12.35
N THR A 217 -3.83 -8.72 -12.73
CA THR A 217 -5.04 -9.41 -13.23
C THR A 217 -6.24 -9.23 -12.31
N GLY A 218 -7.36 -8.80 -12.87
CA GLY A 218 -8.62 -8.59 -12.14
C GLY A 218 -8.74 -7.22 -11.47
N HIS A 219 -7.88 -6.25 -11.80
CA HIS A 219 -8.10 -4.86 -11.42
C HIS A 219 -9.03 -4.16 -12.43
N LEU A 220 -9.92 -3.31 -11.95
CA LEU A 220 -10.95 -2.58 -12.70
C LEU A 220 -10.42 -1.64 -13.81
N SER A 221 -9.12 -1.32 -13.79
CA SER A 221 -8.46 -0.38 -14.71
C SER A 221 -7.30 -1.08 -15.44
N PRO A 222 -7.54 -2.11 -16.26
CA PRO A 222 -6.49 -2.96 -16.81
C PRO A 222 -5.53 -2.22 -17.75
N MET A 223 -5.95 -1.08 -18.31
CA MET A 223 -5.16 -0.29 -19.27
C MET A 223 -3.85 0.26 -18.69
N THR A 224 -3.72 0.30 -17.37
CA THR A 224 -2.56 0.84 -16.68
C THR A 224 -1.65 -0.23 -16.08
N SER A 225 -1.85 -1.50 -16.44
CA SER A 225 -1.07 -2.65 -15.97
C SER A 225 0.44 -2.50 -16.18
N ALA A 226 0.86 -1.71 -17.17
CA ALA A 226 2.25 -1.37 -17.41
C ALA A 226 2.93 -0.57 -16.28
N TRP A 227 2.16 -0.03 -15.33
CA TRP A 227 2.64 0.91 -14.31
C TRP A 227 2.05 0.68 -12.92
N TRP A 228 0.87 0.03 -12.84
CA TRP A 228 0.20 -0.22 -11.58
C TRP A 228 0.77 -1.47 -10.91
N HIS A 229 0.71 -1.43 -9.60
CA HIS A 229 1.13 -2.50 -8.72
C HIS A 229 -0.07 -2.90 -7.87
N ILE A 230 -0.18 -4.19 -7.56
CA ILE A 230 -0.94 -4.64 -6.40
C ILE A 230 0.03 -4.72 -5.23
N GLY A 231 -0.42 -4.35 -4.03
CA GLY A 231 0.43 -4.32 -2.85
C GLY A 231 -0.30 -4.76 -1.57
N PRO A 232 0.34 -5.59 -0.73
CA PRO A 232 -0.18 -5.90 0.60
C PRO A 232 -0.02 -4.70 1.53
N MET A 233 -0.99 -4.52 2.42
CA MET A 233 -1.03 -3.47 3.44
C MET A 233 -1.36 -4.12 4.79
N ALA A 234 -0.65 -3.75 5.85
CA ALA A 234 -0.91 -4.26 7.20
C ALA A 234 -0.32 -3.33 8.27
N ARG A 235 -0.68 -3.51 9.55
CA ARG A 235 -0.04 -2.75 10.64
C ARG A 235 1.42 -3.14 10.86
N THR A 236 1.81 -4.35 10.49
CA THR A 236 3.14 -4.90 10.75
C THR A 236 3.90 -5.24 9.48
N ILE A 237 5.23 -5.11 9.51
CA ILE A 237 6.11 -5.48 8.39
C ILE A 237 6.04 -7.00 8.12
N ARG A 238 5.84 -7.82 9.15
CA ARG A 238 5.68 -9.26 8.95
C ARG A 238 4.43 -9.64 8.17
N ASP A 239 3.32 -8.96 8.41
CA ASP A 239 2.09 -9.25 7.68
C ASP A 239 2.19 -8.72 6.26
N VAL A 240 2.89 -7.60 6.05
CA VAL A 240 3.25 -7.14 4.70
C VAL A 240 4.15 -8.16 3.99
N ALA A 241 5.12 -8.77 4.69
CA ALA A 241 5.99 -9.80 4.13
C ALA A 241 5.23 -11.11 3.82
N LEU A 242 4.30 -11.51 4.69
CA LEU A 242 3.39 -12.64 4.46
C LEU A 242 2.48 -12.37 3.26
N GLY A 243 1.85 -11.20 3.22
CA GLY A 243 1.04 -10.80 2.07
C GLY A 243 1.86 -10.81 0.78
N TYR A 244 3.09 -10.31 0.81
CA TYR A 244 3.99 -10.33 -0.34
C TYR A 244 4.29 -11.76 -0.82
N SER A 245 4.62 -12.68 0.10
CA SER A 245 4.94 -14.06 -0.27
C SER A 245 3.74 -14.79 -0.88
N LEU A 246 2.53 -14.53 -0.39
CA LEU A 246 1.29 -15.09 -0.91
C LEU A 246 0.89 -14.51 -2.27
N LEU A 247 1.13 -13.22 -2.48
CA LEU A 247 0.69 -12.49 -3.67
C LEU A 247 1.67 -12.56 -4.83
N SER A 248 2.93 -12.91 -4.61
CA SER A 248 3.98 -12.83 -5.64
C SER A 248 3.98 -14.01 -6.60
N GLY A 249 4.46 -13.77 -7.82
CA GLY A 249 4.73 -14.79 -8.84
C GLY A 249 3.75 -14.75 -10.01
N PRO A 250 4.12 -15.36 -11.15
CA PRO A 250 3.33 -15.34 -12.37
C PRO A 250 1.96 -15.99 -12.20
N ASP A 251 0.97 -15.54 -12.96
CA ASP A 251 -0.37 -16.13 -13.00
C ASP A 251 -0.79 -16.66 -14.38
N GLY A 252 0.07 -16.50 -15.38
CA GLY A 252 -0.19 -16.89 -16.76
C GLY A 252 -1.20 -16.00 -17.50
N GLN A 253 -1.61 -14.88 -16.92
CA GLN A 253 -2.56 -13.92 -17.51
C GLN A 253 -1.95 -12.53 -17.66
N ASP A 254 -1.28 -12.02 -16.63
CA ASP A 254 -0.59 -10.74 -16.67
C ASP A 254 0.79 -10.89 -17.33
N GLY A 255 0.93 -10.34 -18.54
CA GLY A 255 2.17 -10.37 -19.31
C GLY A 255 3.33 -9.59 -18.69
N TYR A 256 3.09 -8.75 -17.68
CA TYR A 256 4.16 -8.12 -16.90
C TYR A 256 4.62 -8.99 -15.74
N ALA A 257 3.76 -9.91 -15.26
CA ALA A 257 4.07 -10.77 -14.13
C ALA A 257 4.76 -12.06 -14.57
N VAL A 258 6.03 -11.94 -14.96
CA VAL A 258 6.81 -13.04 -15.56
C VAL A 258 7.94 -13.59 -14.68
N PHE A 259 8.23 -12.92 -13.56
CA PHE A 259 9.33 -13.31 -12.69
C PHE A 259 8.86 -14.30 -11.62
N ASP A 260 9.37 -15.52 -11.70
CA ASP A 260 9.15 -16.54 -10.68
C ASP A 260 9.82 -16.16 -9.34
N ASN A 261 9.20 -16.58 -8.24
CA ASN A 261 9.71 -16.49 -6.88
C ASN A 261 10.90 -17.44 -6.64
N HIS A 262 11.16 -18.36 -7.57
CA HIS A 262 12.13 -19.45 -7.44
C HIS A 262 13.56 -19.14 -7.97
N VAL A 263 13.89 -17.90 -8.33
CA VAL A 263 15.28 -17.56 -8.70
C VAL A 263 16.14 -17.43 -7.43
N GLU A 264 16.67 -18.57 -6.98
CA GLU A 264 17.64 -18.65 -5.89
C GLU A 264 18.95 -17.90 -6.23
N GLY A 265 19.59 -17.30 -5.21
CA GLY A 265 20.94 -16.73 -5.32
C GLY A 265 21.08 -15.27 -5.79
N ALA A 266 20.06 -14.65 -6.39
CA ALA A 266 20.21 -13.29 -6.94
C ALA A 266 20.35 -12.18 -5.86
N THR A 267 19.88 -12.44 -4.64
CA THR A 267 19.88 -11.50 -3.51
C THR A 267 20.61 -12.03 -2.27
N GLU A 268 21.32 -13.16 -2.41
CA GLU A 268 22.08 -13.74 -1.30
C GLU A 268 23.26 -12.83 -0.95
N ARG A 269 23.26 -12.33 0.29
CA ARG A 269 24.40 -11.58 0.83
C ARG A 269 25.39 -12.53 1.48
N ALA A 270 26.67 -12.25 1.29
CA ALA A 270 27.71 -12.93 2.05
C ALA A 270 27.52 -12.67 3.55
N ALA A 271 27.75 -13.70 4.38
CA ALA A 271 27.67 -13.57 5.83
C ALA A 271 28.62 -12.45 6.32
N GLY A 272 28.10 -11.52 7.13
CA GLY A 272 28.86 -10.38 7.66
C GLY A 272 28.99 -9.19 6.70
N GLN A 273 28.45 -9.23 5.48
CA GLN A 273 28.43 -8.07 4.59
C GLN A 273 27.48 -6.99 5.11
N SER A 274 28.01 -5.82 5.43
CA SER A 274 27.20 -4.66 5.83
C SER A 274 26.35 -4.15 4.66
N ILE A 275 25.11 -3.75 4.98
CA ILE A 275 24.16 -3.19 4.01
C ILE A 275 24.46 -1.71 3.84
N ARG A 276 24.67 -1.25 2.59
CA ARG A 276 24.95 0.16 2.30
C ARG A 276 23.63 0.91 2.10
N VAL A 277 23.34 1.86 2.97
CA VAL A 277 22.13 2.68 2.92
C VAL A 277 22.51 4.11 2.58
N GLY A 278 22.07 4.60 1.42
CA GLY A 278 22.10 6.01 1.11
C GLY A 278 20.79 6.63 1.57
N TRP A 279 20.83 7.77 2.27
CA TRP A 279 19.59 8.47 2.65
C TRP A 279 19.56 9.91 2.13
N VAL A 280 18.34 10.40 1.86
CA VAL A 280 18.03 11.72 1.28
C VAL A 280 16.71 12.25 1.81
N SER A 281 16.51 13.58 1.79
CA SER A 281 15.20 14.21 2.05
C SER A 281 14.95 15.40 1.11
N ASP A 282 14.79 16.61 1.66
CA ASP A 282 14.45 17.86 0.99
C ASP A 282 15.42 18.22 -0.14
N GLU A 283 16.70 17.93 0.03
CA GLU A 283 17.72 18.24 -0.98
C GLU A 283 17.50 17.51 -2.30
N ALA A 284 16.75 16.40 -2.30
CA ALA A 284 16.50 15.55 -3.45
C ALA A 284 15.13 15.78 -4.10
N PHE A 285 14.13 16.25 -3.34
CA PHE A 285 12.72 16.25 -3.76
C PHE A 285 12.02 17.60 -3.64
N GLY A 286 12.76 18.67 -3.30
CA GLY A 286 12.17 19.98 -3.04
C GLY A 286 11.60 20.07 -1.62
N PRO A 287 10.60 20.94 -1.38
CA PRO A 287 10.09 21.19 -0.02
C PRO A 287 9.58 19.90 0.65
N VAL A 288 10.14 19.57 1.81
CA VAL A 288 9.71 18.49 2.70
C VAL A 288 9.58 19.07 4.10
N ASP A 289 8.51 18.72 4.80
CA ASP A 289 8.30 19.12 6.19
C ASP A 289 9.53 18.74 7.05
N PRO A 290 10.10 19.69 7.82
CA PRO A 290 11.25 19.40 8.67
C PRO A 290 11.06 18.21 9.62
N GLU A 291 9.84 17.98 10.13
CA GLU A 291 9.56 16.84 11.02
C GLU A 291 9.66 15.51 10.27
N VAL A 292 9.29 15.49 8.99
CA VAL A 292 9.47 14.33 8.10
C VAL A 292 10.96 14.10 7.81
N THR A 293 11.71 15.17 7.52
CA THR A 293 13.16 15.08 7.34
C THR A 293 13.86 14.54 8.59
N THR A 294 13.47 15.00 9.78
CA THR A 294 13.97 14.49 11.06
C THR A 294 13.68 13.00 11.22
N ALA A 295 12.47 12.54 10.93
CA ALA A 295 12.12 11.12 11.01
C ALA A 295 12.99 10.24 10.10
N VAL A 296 13.30 10.71 8.87
CA VAL A 296 14.18 10.00 7.94
C VAL A 296 15.63 9.96 8.46
N ALA A 297 16.13 11.06 9.02
CA ALA A 297 17.46 11.14 9.61
C ALA A 297 17.59 10.21 10.83
N ASP A 298 16.57 10.14 11.68
CA ASP A 298 16.53 9.24 12.83
C ASP A 298 16.47 7.77 12.36
N ALA A 299 15.72 7.47 11.30
CA ALA A 299 15.69 6.14 10.70
C ALA A 299 17.07 5.73 10.14
N ALA A 300 17.80 6.69 9.56
CA ALA A 300 19.15 6.50 9.07
C ALA A 300 20.13 6.19 10.22
N ALA A 301 20.08 6.96 11.30
CA ALA A 301 20.88 6.70 12.51
C ALA A 301 20.58 5.32 13.10
N ARG A 302 19.29 4.93 13.14
CA ARG A 302 18.86 3.62 13.61
C ARG A 302 19.41 2.47 12.79
N LEU A 303 19.48 2.62 11.47
CA LEU A 303 20.09 1.62 10.59
C LEU A 303 21.60 1.51 10.81
N ALA A 304 22.27 2.63 11.11
CA ALA A 304 23.70 2.62 11.46
C ALA A 304 23.95 1.83 12.76
N ASP A 305 23.12 2.04 13.80
CA ASP A 305 23.18 1.27 15.05
C ASP A 305 22.94 -0.24 14.85
N LEU A 306 22.23 -0.61 13.79
CA LEU A 306 21.97 -2.00 13.39
C LEU A 306 23.09 -2.60 12.53
N GLY A 307 24.19 -1.87 12.31
CA GLY A 307 25.37 -2.34 11.58
C GLY A 307 25.33 -2.08 10.07
N CYS A 308 24.40 -1.25 9.58
CA CYS A 308 24.42 -0.78 8.19
C CYS A 308 25.47 0.32 8.00
N HIS A 309 26.07 0.37 6.81
CA HIS A 309 26.86 1.52 6.38
C HIS A 309 25.91 2.59 5.87
N VAL A 310 25.70 3.66 6.63
CA VAL A 310 24.71 4.70 6.32
C VAL A 310 25.39 6.02 5.96
N GLU A 311 25.00 6.62 4.83
CA GLU A 311 25.53 7.91 4.37
C GLU A 311 24.39 8.81 3.87
N ARG A 312 24.43 10.10 4.23
CA ARG A 312 23.58 11.10 3.57
C ARG A 312 24.15 11.37 2.18
N ILE A 313 23.37 11.10 1.15
CA ILE A 313 23.81 11.24 -0.24
C ILE A 313 23.08 12.39 -0.92
N ASN A 314 23.51 12.78 -2.11
CA ASN A 314 22.82 13.82 -2.87
C ASN A 314 22.85 13.51 -4.37
N PRO A 315 22.06 12.53 -4.85
CA PRO A 315 22.09 12.08 -6.24
C PRO A 315 21.46 13.14 -7.17
N ALA A 316 22.26 13.66 -8.12
CA ALA A 316 21.82 14.71 -9.03
C ALA A 316 20.60 14.33 -9.88
N ILE A 317 20.42 13.03 -10.15
CA ILE A 317 19.25 12.56 -10.91
C ILE A 317 17.93 12.83 -10.16
N LEU A 318 17.90 12.73 -8.82
CA LEU A 318 16.67 13.01 -8.07
C LEU A 318 16.35 14.51 -8.12
N ARG A 319 17.37 15.36 -7.97
CA ARG A 319 17.20 16.83 -7.96
C ARG A 319 16.77 17.43 -9.29
N ASN A 320 17.29 16.88 -10.39
CA ASN A 320 17.22 17.51 -11.70
C ASN A 320 16.18 16.86 -12.61
N THR A 321 15.34 15.96 -12.08
CA THR A 321 14.37 15.23 -12.87
C THR A 321 12.96 15.44 -12.33
N ASP A 322 12.08 15.94 -13.19
CA ASP A 322 10.65 16.04 -12.90
C ASP A 322 9.96 14.69 -13.16
N ALA A 323 10.02 13.80 -12.16
CA ALA A 323 9.41 12.47 -12.24
C ALA A 323 7.89 12.54 -12.19
N LEU A 324 7.33 13.50 -11.44
CA LEU A 324 5.89 13.68 -11.28
C LEU A 324 5.23 14.03 -12.62
N THR A 325 5.75 15.03 -13.35
CA THR A 325 5.21 15.40 -14.67
C THR A 325 5.29 14.25 -15.67
N ALA A 326 6.41 13.52 -15.70
CA ALA A 326 6.56 12.35 -16.57
C ALA A 326 5.53 11.26 -16.23
N LEU A 327 5.34 10.95 -14.94
CA LEU A 327 4.34 9.99 -14.50
C LEU A 327 2.91 10.43 -14.84
N MET A 328 2.57 11.70 -14.60
CA MET A 328 1.25 12.25 -14.92
C MET A 328 0.99 12.24 -16.43
N THR A 329 2.00 12.47 -17.26
CA THR A 329 1.91 12.34 -18.72
C THR A 329 1.47 10.92 -19.13
N PHE A 330 2.06 9.88 -18.52
CA PHE A 330 1.63 8.50 -18.77
C PHE A 330 0.21 8.24 -18.27
N LEU A 331 -0.14 8.75 -17.10
CA LEU A 331 -1.47 8.53 -16.53
C LEU A 331 -2.57 9.18 -17.37
N VAL A 332 -2.40 10.44 -17.76
CA VAL A 332 -3.41 11.17 -18.54
C VAL A 332 -3.54 10.56 -19.94
N SER A 333 -2.44 10.18 -20.59
CA SER A 333 -2.47 9.57 -21.93
C SER A 333 -3.21 8.23 -21.99
N GLN A 334 -3.19 7.44 -20.91
CA GLN A 334 -3.87 6.13 -20.86
C GLN A 334 -5.28 6.23 -20.27
N SER A 335 -5.43 6.90 -19.13
CA SER A 335 -6.70 6.94 -18.39
C SER A 335 -7.74 7.82 -19.08
N GLY A 336 -7.35 8.96 -19.66
CA GLY A 336 -8.28 9.91 -20.28
C GLY A 336 -9.09 9.28 -21.43
N PRO A 337 -8.44 8.76 -22.48
CA PRO A 337 -9.14 8.08 -23.59
C PRO A 337 -9.95 6.87 -23.14
N HIS A 338 -9.45 6.10 -22.17
CA HIS A 338 -10.15 4.94 -21.65
C HIS A 338 -11.44 5.32 -20.92
N ILE A 339 -11.38 6.26 -19.98
CA ILE A 339 -12.55 6.72 -19.21
C ILE A 339 -13.54 7.40 -20.15
N LYS A 340 -13.08 8.19 -21.13
CA LYS A 340 -13.95 8.80 -22.14
C LYS A 340 -14.72 7.75 -22.96
N SER A 341 -14.06 6.67 -23.36
CA SER A 341 -14.71 5.55 -24.05
C SER A 341 -15.71 4.82 -23.14
N LEU A 342 -15.30 4.53 -21.90
CA LEU A 342 -16.11 3.83 -20.91
C LEU A 342 -17.40 4.60 -20.53
N SER A 343 -17.31 5.93 -20.47
CA SER A 343 -18.40 6.82 -20.06
C SER A 343 -19.25 7.35 -21.22
N ALA A 344 -19.01 6.90 -22.45
CA ALA A 344 -19.71 7.41 -23.63
C ALA A 344 -21.24 7.28 -23.51
N GLY A 345 -21.94 8.42 -23.56
CA GLY A 345 -23.40 8.49 -23.40
C GLY A 345 -23.89 8.39 -21.94
N ARG A 346 -22.97 8.39 -20.97
CA ARG A 346 -23.20 8.33 -19.52
C ARG A 346 -22.25 9.29 -18.79
N GLU A 347 -21.78 10.35 -19.46
CA GLU A 347 -20.79 11.27 -18.91
C GLU A 347 -21.32 12.03 -17.69
N ASP A 348 -22.63 12.17 -17.56
CA ASP A 348 -23.32 12.75 -16.40
C ASP A 348 -23.26 11.87 -15.14
N GLU A 349 -22.92 10.59 -15.28
CA GLU A 349 -22.70 9.68 -14.16
C GLU A 349 -21.31 9.82 -13.52
N LEU A 350 -20.36 10.48 -14.21
CA LEU A 350 -19.02 10.73 -13.70
C LEU A 350 -19.03 11.73 -12.54
N SER A 351 -18.16 11.52 -11.55
CA SER A 351 -17.90 12.53 -10.54
C SER A 351 -17.20 13.77 -11.15
N PRO A 352 -17.09 14.90 -10.43
CA PRO A 352 -16.29 16.04 -10.89
C PRO A 352 -14.85 15.66 -11.27
N LEU A 353 -14.24 14.70 -10.56
CA LEU A 353 -12.93 14.15 -10.90
C LEU A 353 -12.96 13.43 -12.27
N GLY A 354 -13.95 12.57 -12.49
CA GLY A 354 -14.11 11.85 -13.76
C GLY A 354 -14.31 12.81 -14.94
N GLN A 355 -15.13 13.86 -14.75
CA GLN A 355 -15.35 14.91 -15.75
C GLN A 355 -14.07 15.68 -16.07
N ASP A 356 -13.30 16.06 -15.04
CA ASP A 356 -12.01 16.72 -15.19
C ASP A 356 -10.99 15.81 -15.92
N ILE A 357 -10.97 14.50 -15.65
CA ILE A 357 -10.11 13.55 -16.37
C ILE A 357 -10.44 13.49 -17.86
N ILE A 358 -11.71 13.42 -18.26
CA ILE A 358 -12.08 13.33 -19.69
C ILE A 358 -11.97 14.68 -20.42
N ALA A 359 -12.00 15.79 -19.67
CA ALA A 359 -11.84 17.14 -20.21
C ALA A 359 -10.37 17.52 -20.43
N ARG A 360 -9.43 16.89 -19.71
CA ARG A 360 -7.99 17.13 -19.89
C ARG A 360 -7.54 16.77 -21.31
N PRO A 361 -6.77 17.64 -21.98
CA PRO A 361 -6.22 17.32 -23.28
C PRO A 361 -5.25 16.13 -23.16
N ALA A 362 -5.28 15.24 -24.15
CA ALA A 362 -4.29 14.19 -24.25
C ALA A 362 -2.89 14.81 -24.46
N PRO A 363 -1.84 14.26 -23.83
CA PRO A 363 -0.48 14.69 -24.11
C PRO A 363 -0.13 14.52 -25.58
N THR A 364 0.68 15.44 -26.08
CA THR A 364 1.27 15.37 -27.42
C THR A 364 2.26 14.21 -27.52
N ALA A 365 2.57 13.80 -28.75
CA ALA A 365 3.59 12.78 -29.00
C ALA A 365 4.97 13.20 -28.44
N ASP A 366 5.31 14.49 -28.49
CA ASP A 366 6.57 15.01 -27.98
C ASP A 366 6.65 14.96 -26.45
N GLU A 367 5.56 15.30 -25.75
CA GLU A 367 5.47 15.16 -24.29
C GLU A 367 5.57 13.69 -23.87
N LEU A 368 4.88 12.79 -24.57
CA LEU A 368 4.96 11.35 -24.28
C LEU A 368 6.37 10.80 -24.53
N ASN A 369 7.02 11.22 -25.63
CA ASN A 369 8.41 10.85 -25.92
C ASN A 369 9.37 11.43 -24.86
N ALA A 370 9.13 12.64 -24.35
CA ALA A 370 9.91 13.21 -23.26
C ALA A 370 9.73 12.40 -21.96
N ALA A 371 8.51 12.02 -21.61
CA ALA A 371 8.22 11.19 -20.45
C ALA A 371 8.93 9.81 -20.53
N HIS A 372 8.96 9.19 -21.72
CA HIS A 372 9.74 7.97 -21.95
C HIS A 372 11.23 8.16 -21.74
N ARG A 373 11.83 9.24 -22.27
CA ARG A 373 13.25 9.56 -22.03
C ARG A 373 13.55 9.77 -20.55
N THR A 374 12.69 10.51 -19.85
CA THR A 374 12.80 10.73 -18.40
C THR A 374 12.79 9.41 -17.63
N ARG A 375 11.83 8.53 -17.93
CA ARG A 375 11.74 7.19 -17.33
C ARG A 375 13.03 6.40 -17.56
N ASP A 376 13.50 6.32 -18.79
CA ASP A 376 14.65 5.49 -19.16
C ASP A 376 15.94 6.02 -18.52
N ALA A 377 16.12 7.34 -18.49
CA ALA A 377 17.23 7.99 -17.78
C ALA A 377 17.20 7.68 -16.27
N LEU A 378 16.03 7.75 -15.64
CA LEU A 378 15.86 7.40 -14.23
C LEU A 378 16.21 5.93 -13.98
N ARG A 379 15.71 5.00 -14.82
CA ARG A 379 16.02 3.58 -14.70
C ARG A 379 17.53 3.31 -14.77
N SER A 380 18.23 3.90 -15.74
CA SER A 380 19.70 3.77 -15.84
C SER A 380 20.42 4.38 -14.63
N ALA A 381 19.98 5.54 -14.15
CA ALA A 381 20.59 6.18 -13.00
C ALA A 381 20.38 5.39 -11.70
N PHE A 382 19.20 4.81 -11.49
CA PHE A 382 18.96 3.93 -10.34
C PHE A 382 19.75 2.63 -10.43
N ALA A 383 19.91 2.03 -11.61
CA ALA A 383 20.80 0.88 -11.78
C ALA A 383 22.25 1.23 -11.39
N GLN A 384 22.74 2.41 -11.79
CA GLN A 384 24.05 2.89 -11.35
C GLN A 384 24.10 3.15 -9.84
N HIS A 385 23.07 3.78 -9.27
CA HIS A 385 22.94 4.03 -7.84
C HIS A 385 23.05 2.73 -7.04
N PHE A 386 22.29 1.71 -7.42
CA PHE A 386 22.27 0.42 -6.72
C PHE A 386 23.49 -0.48 -6.97
N SER A 387 24.44 -0.06 -7.83
CA SER A 387 25.77 -0.69 -7.83
C SER A 387 26.61 -0.24 -6.62
N ARG A 388 26.33 0.97 -6.10
CA ARG A 388 27.02 1.59 -4.97
C ARG A 388 26.28 1.47 -3.64
N TRP A 389 24.96 1.43 -3.71
CA TRP A 389 24.07 1.37 -2.54
C TRP A 389 23.20 0.14 -2.63
N ASP A 390 22.77 -0.36 -1.49
CA ASP A 390 21.83 -1.47 -1.40
C ASP A 390 20.39 -0.97 -1.20
N VAL A 391 20.25 0.11 -0.45
CA VAL A 391 18.96 0.71 -0.10
C VAL A 391 19.07 2.23 -0.20
N LEU A 392 18.03 2.84 -0.74
CA LEU A 392 17.75 4.27 -0.63
C LEU A 392 16.68 4.46 0.45
N LEU A 393 17.03 5.20 1.51
CA LEU A 393 16.12 5.64 2.56
C LEU A 393 15.68 7.08 2.27
N CYS A 394 14.37 7.33 2.25
CA CYS A 394 13.80 8.65 1.95
C CYS A 394 12.42 8.80 2.60
N PRO A 395 11.80 9.99 2.60
CA PRO A 395 10.41 10.11 3.01
C PRO A 395 9.47 9.27 2.13
N VAL A 396 8.30 8.90 2.65
CA VAL A 396 7.23 8.38 1.80
C VAL A 396 6.52 9.55 1.10
N THR A 397 6.07 10.52 1.89
CA THR A 397 5.42 11.75 1.45
C THR A 397 6.19 12.96 1.99
N PRO A 398 6.12 14.14 1.35
CA PRO A 398 6.81 15.34 1.81
C PRO A 398 6.20 15.98 3.07
N MET A 399 5.07 15.47 3.57
CA MET A 399 4.33 15.96 4.74
C MET A 399 3.47 14.84 5.33
N THR A 400 2.82 15.12 6.47
CA THR A 400 1.78 14.28 7.08
C THR A 400 0.41 14.46 6.40
N ALA A 401 -0.60 13.74 6.90
CA ALA A 401 -1.96 13.78 6.35
C ALA A 401 -2.52 15.21 6.28
N THR A 402 -3.03 15.60 5.10
CA THR A 402 -3.49 16.97 4.81
C THR A 402 -4.99 17.14 5.08
N PRO A 403 -5.49 18.38 5.23
CA PRO A 403 -6.92 18.65 5.20
C PRO A 403 -7.56 18.18 3.88
N HIS A 404 -8.83 17.80 3.95
CA HIS A 404 -9.60 17.38 2.78
C HIS A 404 -9.79 18.49 1.75
N GLY A 405 -9.75 18.13 0.46
CA GLY A 405 -10.08 19.02 -0.65
C GLY A 405 -9.02 20.10 -0.91
N ALA A 406 -7.84 19.99 -0.29
CA ALA A 406 -6.76 20.95 -0.48
C ALA A 406 -6.27 20.95 -1.94
N GLN A 407 -6.25 22.13 -2.57
CA GLN A 407 -5.69 22.34 -3.91
C GLN A 407 -4.23 22.82 -3.86
N GLN A 408 -3.87 23.48 -2.75
CA GLN A 408 -2.53 23.95 -2.45
C GLN A 408 -2.19 23.57 -1.01
N LEU A 409 -0.91 23.35 -0.75
CA LEU A 409 -0.36 22.97 0.54
C LEU A 409 0.78 23.89 0.90
N VAL A 410 1.06 24.04 2.20
CA VAL A 410 2.23 24.76 2.69
C VAL A 410 3.19 23.74 3.29
N VAL A 411 4.43 23.71 2.78
CA VAL A 411 5.46 22.73 3.14
C VAL A 411 6.75 23.49 3.33
N ASP A 412 7.32 23.44 4.53
CA ASP A 412 8.52 24.21 4.89
C ASP A 412 8.40 25.70 4.47
N GLY A 413 7.24 26.31 4.75
CA GLY A 413 6.93 27.71 4.41
C GLY A 413 6.67 27.99 2.92
N GLN A 414 6.74 26.99 2.04
CA GLN A 414 6.54 27.14 0.60
C GLN A 414 5.15 26.65 0.19
N THR A 415 4.47 27.42 -0.66
CA THR A 415 3.19 27.01 -1.25
C THR A 415 3.43 26.10 -2.45
N VAL A 416 2.88 24.89 -2.42
CA VAL A 416 3.01 23.88 -3.47
C VAL A 416 1.64 23.37 -3.93
N SER A 417 1.59 22.75 -5.10
CA SER A 417 0.40 22.02 -5.58
C SER A 417 0.08 20.85 -4.64
N SER A 418 -1.20 20.50 -4.50
CA SER A 418 -1.59 19.28 -3.76
C SER A 418 -1.05 17.99 -4.38
N LEU A 419 -0.64 18.01 -5.65
CA LEU A 419 0.05 16.87 -6.28
C LEU A 419 1.47 16.66 -5.74
N HIS A 420 2.06 17.65 -5.06
CA HIS A 420 3.39 17.54 -4.44
C HIS A 420 3.48 16.39 -3.44
N ILE A 421 2.34 15.93 -2.87
CA ILE A 421 2.31 14.76 -1.99
C ILE A 421 2.85 13.49 -2.66
N MET A 422 2.82 13.42 -4.00
CA MET A 422 3.28 12.30 -4.82
C MET A 422 4.71 12.47 -5.34
N GLU A 423 5.37 13.60 -5.07
CA GLU A 423 6.65 13.98 -5.69
C GLU A 423 7.69 12.87 -5.54
N ILE A 424 7.87 12.40 -4.30
CA ILE A 424 8.86 11.40 -3.94
C ILE A 424 8.47 10.02 -4.48
N THR A 425 7.21 9.63 -4.32
CA THR A 425 6.75 8.30 -4.69
C THR A 425 6.77 8.08 -6.21
N SER A 426 6.62 9.15 -7.00
CA SER A 426 6.55 9.12 -8.46
C SER A 426 7.81 8.53 -9.12
N PHE A 427 9.00 8.80 -8.55
CA PHE A 427 10.26 8.22 -9.01
C PHE A 427 10.22 6.68 -9.06
N PHE A 428 9.61 6.06 -8.04
CA PHE A 428 9.64 4.61 -7.85
C PHE A 428 8.55 3.88 -8.63
N ASN A 429 7.43 4.54 -8.94
CA ASN A 429 6.44 4.00 -9.88
C ASN A 429 6.93 4.06 -11.31
N LEU A 430 7.44 5.23 -11.72
CA LEU A 430 7.94 5.45 -13.07
C LEU A 430 9.02 4.43 -13.44
N THR A 431 9.85 4.07 -12.47
CA THR A 431 10.96 3.11 -12.64
C THR A 431 10.60 1.67 -12.29
N GLY A 432 9.46 1.43 -11.64
CA GLY A 432 9.04 0.10 -11.20
C GLY A 432 9.88 -0.50 -10.06
N LEU A 433 10.63 0.32 -9.32
CA LEU A 433 11.46 -0.12 -8.19
C LEU A 433 10.61 -0.53 -6.99
N PRO A 434 11.01 -1.56 -6.21
CA PRO A 434 10.30 -1.91 -4.99
C PRO A 434 10.48 -0.84 -3.91
N ALA A 435 9.39 -0.47 -3.23
CA ALA A 435 9.39 0.53 -2.17
C ALA A 435 8.48 0.11 -1.01
N LEU A 436 9.03 0.08 0.20
CA LEU A 436 8.35 -0.29 1.44
C LEU A 436 8.11 0.97 2.27
N SER A 437 6.84 1.26 2.57
CA SER A 437 6.45 2.25 3.58
C SER A 437 6.50 1.60 4.96
N VAL A 438 7.25 2.21 5.88
CA VAL A 438 7.40 1.77 7.26
C VAL A 438 6.90 2.88 8.19
N PRO A 439 5.92 2.63 9.08
CA PRO A 439 5.53 3.63 10.07
C PRO A 439 6.70 3.89 11.03
N TYR A 440 7.03 5.16 11.29
CA TYR A 440 8.25 5.52 12.01
C TYR A 440 8.07 6.55 13.13
N GLY A 441 7.09 7.45 13.02
CA GLY A 441 6.99 8.53 14.00
C GLY A 441 5.66 9.23 13.97
N PHE A 442 5.59 10.30 14.74
CA PHE A 442 4.45 11.21 14.77
C PHE A 442 4.94 12.64 14.70
N SER A 443 4.19 13.46 14.00
CA SER A 443 4.38 14.90 14.01
C SER A 443 3.92 15.54 15.32
N SER A 444 4.22 16.82 15.49
CA SER A 444 3.69 17.68 16.55
C SER A 444 2.15 17.80 16.52
N GLU A 445 1.51 17.60 15.35
CA GLU A 445 0.04 17.49 15.22
C GLU A 445 -0.54 16.10 15.55
N ASP A 446 0.25 15.19 16.14
CA ASP A 446 -0.15 13.78 16.41
C ASP A 446 -0.58 12.98 15.16
N LEU A 447 -0.05 13.35 14.00
CA LEU A 447 -0.25 12.61 12.75
C LEU A 447 0.93 11.65 12.49
N PRO A 448 0.68 10.44 11.98
CA PRO A 448 1.76 9.52 11.66
C PRO A 448 2.72 10.06 10.58
N ILE A 449 3.99 9.69 10.73
CA ILE A 449 5.06 9.88 9.75
C ILE A 449 5.59 8.50 9.35
N GLY A 450 5.66 8.25 8.04
CA GLY A 450 6.26 7.05 7.46
C GLY A 450 7.59 7.34 6.77
N VAL A 451 8.52 6.38 6.84
CA VAL A 451 9.77 6.39 6.07
C VAL A 451 9.73 5.31 4.98
N GLN A 452 10.43 5.54 3.89
CA GLN A 452 10.43 4.69 2.71
C GLN A 452 11.79 4.03 2.51
N LEU A 453 11.80 2.70 2.42
CA LEU A 453 12.97 1.91 2.03
C LEU A 453 12.79 1.43 0.59
N VAL A 454 13.72 1.81 -0.28
CA VAL A 454 13.73 1.41 -1.71
C VAL A 454 14.99 0.60 -1.98
N SER A 455 14.86 -0.55 -2.62
CA SER A 455 16.00 -1.36 -3.07
C SER A 455 16.08 -1.44 -4.58
N ARG A 456 17.13 -2.10 -5.07
CA ARG A 456 17.21 -2.51 -6.47
C ARG A 456 16.01 -3.42 -6.84
N TRP A 457 15.69 -3.46 -8.13
CA TRP A 457 14.68 -4.39 -8.66
C TRP A 457 14.92 -5.80 -8.13
N PHE A 458 13.82 -6.44 -7.71
CA PHE A 458 13.77 -7.82 -7.24
C PHE A 458 14.46 -8.10 -5.90
N ASP A 459 14.86 -7.08 -5.14
CA ASP A 459 15.44 -7.20 -3.79
C ASP A 459 14.48 -6.70 -2.69
N GLU A 460 13.21 -7.11 -2.77
CA GLU A 460 12.21 -6.83 -1.73
C GLU A 460 12.64 -7.41 -0.36
N ALA A 461 13.35 -8.53 -0.37
CA ALA A 461 13.84 -9.21 0.83
C ALA A 461 14.71 -8.29 1.69
N THR A 462 15.59 -7.48 1.08
CA THR A 462 16.43 -6.53 1.83
C THR A 462 15.59 -5.47 2.55
N ILE A 463 14.65 -4.83 1.85
CA ILE A 463 13.84 -3.75 2.45
C ILE A 463 12.85 -4.27 3.48
N LEU A 464 12.27 -5.47 3.27
CA LEU A 464 11.42 -6.13 4.27
C LEU A 464 12.20 -6.46 5.55
N ARG A 465 13.42 -6.99 5.41
CA ARG A 465 14.29 -7.27 6.56
C ARG A 465 14.65 -6.00 7.32
N LEU A 466 15.08 -4.94 6.63
CA LEU A 466 15.42 -3.67 7.28
C LEU A 466 14.19 -3.01 7.92
N GLY A 467 13.04 -3.04 7.23
CA GLY A 467 11.78 -2.53 7.74
C GLY A 467 11.40 -3.18 9.07
N ALA A 468 11.50 -4.51 9.16
CA ALA A 468 11.21 -5.25 10.39
C ALA A 468 12.17 -4.89 11.55
N LEU A 469 13.42 -4.57 11.25
CA LEU A 469 14.39 -4.15 12.27
C LEU A 469 14.14 -2.73 12.79
N ILE A 470 13.65 -1.84 11.92
CA ILE A 470 13.30 -0.46 12.29
C ILE A 470 11.97 -0.42 13.04
N GLU A 471 10.95 -1.14 12.56
CA GLU A 471 9.63 -1.24 13.18
C GLU A 471 9.70 -1.57 14.68
N ARG A 472 10.58 -2.51 15.06
CA ARG A 472 10.77 -2.95 16.46
C ARG A 472 11.13 -1.84 17.45
N LYS A 473 11.75 -0.75 17.00
CA LYS A 473 12.24 0.32 17.90
C LYS A 473 11.74 1.71 17.54
N GLY A 474 11.25 1.91 16.31
CA GLY A 474 10.70 3.18 15.84
C GLY A 474 9.26 3.09 15.32
N GLY A 475 8.57 1.94 15.41
CA GLY A 475 7.18 1.84 14.96
C GLY A 475 6.20 2.65 15.83
N LEU A 476 4.91 2.65 15.46
CA LEU A 476 3.86 3.28 16.28
C LEU A 476 3.71 2.64 17.69
N GLY A 477 4.34 1.49 17.93
CA GLY A 477 4.20 0.70 19.15
C GLY A 477 2.74 0.35 19.42
N ASN A 478 2.29 0.62 20.65
CA ASN A 478 0.91 0.39 21.07
C ASN A 478 -0.01 1.60 20.84
N ARG A 479 0.45 2.68 20.20
CA ARG A 479 -0.43 3.81 19.86
C ARG A 479 -1.52 3.35 18.90
N ARG A 480 -2.74 3.79 19.16
CA ARG A 480 -3.93 3.51 18.34
C ARG A 480 -4.63 4.84 18.00
N PRO A 481 -5.33 4.93 16.86
CA PRO A 481 -6.07 6.14 16.52
C PRO A 481 -7.14 6.47 17.58
N PRO A 482 -7.27 7.74 18.02
CA PRO A 482 -8.16 8.16 19.11
C PRO A 482 -9.60 8.39 18.61
N ILE A 483 -10.20 7.37 18.01
CA ILE A 483 -11.56 7.46 17.46
C ILE A 483 -12.55 7.40 18.62
N PRO A 484 -13.43 8.40 18.79
CA PRO A 484 -14.48 8.35 19.80
C PRO A 484 -15.39 7.15 19.54
N ALA A 485 -15.76 6.40 20.58
CA ALA A 485 -16.73 5.31 20.47
C ALA A 485 -18.15 5.84 20.22
#